data_AF-A0A1H0FNP0-F1
#
_entry.id   AF-A0A1H0FNP0-F1
#
_cell.length_a   1.000
_cell.length_b   1.000
_cell.length_c   1.000
_cell.angle_alpha   90.00
_cell.angle_beta   90.00
_cell.angle_gamma   90.00
#
_symmetry.space_group_name_H-M   'P 1'
#
loop_
_entity.id
_entity.type
_entity.pdbx_description
1 polymer ?
#
loop_
_entity_poly.entity_id
_entity_poly.type
_entity_poly.pdbx_seq_one_letter_code
_entity_poly.pdbx_strand_id
1 'polypeptide(L)'
;MAFSPIVPPLAVKKVRYFGETIAVVVAETEQIAKRAAELIRAEFVQLPVVHSPSAALQPEAPLIHKDLGSYQRYGPVYPVPDTNIGNHVKIRKGDMQTGWATSEVVVEGSYAFNTSDHCAMEPRCSIVEVMPSGLIDIQTSTQDPFMIKCLFHLFFQVDQSKVVVHVQFVGGGFGGKGSTQLEYIAYLVMHLLNHLL
;
A
#
# COMPACT_ATOMS: atom_id res chain seq x y z
N MET A 1 5.42 13.08 -0.27
CA MET A 1 4.44 11.97 -0.27
C MET A 1 3.96 11.77 1.15
N ALA A 2 2.66 11.68 1.34
CA ALA A 2 2.04 11.52 2.65
C ALA A 2 1.57 10.06 2.72
N PHE A 3 2.18 9.26 3.61
CA PHE A 3 1.93 7.83 3.73
C PHE A 3 0.93 7.59 4.88
N SER A 4 -0.17 6.90 4.58
CA SER A 4 -0.99 6.29 5.62
C SER A 4 -0.21 5.10 6.20
N PRO A 5 -0.09 4.98 7.53
CA PRO A 5 0.70 3.93 8.13
C PRO A 5 0.00 2.58 7.94
N ILE A 6 0.82 1.56 7.73
CA ILE A 6 0.59 0.18 8.16
C ILE A 6 -0.71 -0.42 7.60
N VAL A 7 -0.76 -0.60 6.29
CA VAL A 7 -1.39 -1.82 5.77
C VAL A 7 -0.39 -2.93 6.09
N PRO A 8 -0.68 -3.84 7.03
CA PRO A 8 0.21 -4.96 7.28
C PRO A 8 0.43 -5.74 5.96
N PRO A 9 1.62 -6.30 5.73
CA PRO A 9 1.91 -7.04 4.48
C PRO A 9 0.93 -8.19 4.21
N LEU A 10 0.28 -8.69 5.27
CA LEU A 10 -0.83 -9.63 5.24
C LEU A 10 -2.03 -9.06 6.01
N ALA A 11 -3.24 -9.35 5.57
CA ALA A 11 -4.47 -8.95 6.23
C ALA A 11 -4.50 -9.46 7.69
N VAL A 12 -4.70 -8.54 8.64
CA VAL A 12 -4.86 -8.85 10.06
C VAL A 12 -6.32 -8.63 10.46
N LYS A 13 -6.97 -9.70 10.95
CA LYS A 13 -8.37 -9.74 11.45
C LYS A 13 -9.48 -9.44 10.43
N LYS A 14 -9.21 -8.67 9.37
CA LYS A 14 -10.20 -8.24 8.37
C LYS A 14 -9.53 -8.07 7.01
N VAL A 15 -10.19 -8.58 5.98
CA VAL A 15 -9.91 -8.28 4.57
C VAL A 15 -10.75 -7.06 4.16
N ARG A 16 -10.12 -6.11 3.48
CA ARG A 16 -10.67 -4.79 3.13
C ARG A 16 -10.93 -4.65 1.63
N TYR A 17 -10.23 -5.40 0.80
CA TYR A 17 -10.39 -5.36 -0.64
C TYR A 17 -10.13 -6.73 -1.27
N PHE A 18 -10.64 -6.92 -2.48
CA PHE A 18 -10.40 -8.13 -3.26
C PHE A 18 -8.92 -8.21 -3.66
N GLY A 19 -8.24 -9.31 -3.29
CA GLY A 19 -6.82 -9.51 -3.57
C GLY A 19 -5.87 -9.11 -2.42
N GLU A 20 -6.38 -8.65 -1.26
CA GLU A 20 -5.52 -8.45 -0.08
C GLU A 20 -4.93 -9.80 0.37
N THR A 21 -3.60 -9.86 0.48
CA THR A 21 -2.89 -11.10 0.82
C THR A 21 -3.24 -11.55 2.25
N ILE A 22 -3.64 -12.82 2.43
CA ILE A 22 -4.00 -13.38 3.74
C ILE A 22 -3.00 -14.40 4.28
N ALA A 23 -2.19 -15.00 3.39
CA ALA A 23 -1.25 -16.07 3.71
C ALA A 23 -0.15 -16.12 2.63
N VAL A 24 0.97 -16.75 2.98
CA VAL A 24 2.12 -16.96 2.09
C VAL A 24 2.54 -18.41 2.17
N VAL A 25 2.88 -19.01 1.03
CA VAL A 25 3.40 -20.37 0.95
C VAL A 25 4.87 -20.33 0.57
N VAL A 26 5.67 -21.11 1.28
CA VAL A 26 7.10 -21.31 0.99
C VAL A 26 7.28 -22.76 0.56
N ALA A 27 8.01 -22.96 -0.54
CA ALA A 27 8.35 -24.29 -1.02
C ALA A 27 9.67 -24.24 -1.81
N GLU A 28 10.23 -25.42 -2.10
CA GLU A 28 11.47 -25.57 -2.87
C GLU A 28 11.34 -25.10 -4.33
N THR A 29 10.11 -25.10 -4.87
CA THR A 29 9.83 -24.67 -6.24
C THR A 29 8.54 -23.85 -6.31
N GLU A 30 8.46 -22.97 -7.32
CA GLU A 30 7.26 -22.17 -7.60
C GLU A 30 6.02 -23.05 -7.82
N GLN A 31 6.18 -24.18 -8.51
CA GLN A 31 5.09 -25.10 -8.84
C GLN A 31 4.48 -25.70 -7.57
N ILE A 32 5.32 -26.12 -6.62
CA ILE A 32 4.86 -26.64 -5.32
C ILE A 32 4.17 -25.52 -4.54
N ALA A 33 4.77 -24.33 -4.46
CA ALA A 33 4.21 -23.20 -3.73
C ALA A 33 2.82 -22.82 -4.28
N LYS A 34 2.67 -22.72 -5.59
CA LYS A 34 1.40 -22.41 -6.26
C LYS A 34 0.34 -23.47 -5.98
N ARG A 35 0.71 -24.75 -6.11
CA ARG A 35 -0.23 -25.85 -5.85
C ARG A 35 -0.66 -25.90 -4.38
N ALA A 36 0.27 -25.70 -3.45
CA ALA A 36 -0.04 -25.65 -2.03
C ALA A 36 -0.89 -24.42 -1.65
N ALA A 37 -0.70 -23.27 -2.31
CA ALA A 37 -1.54 -22.09 -2.10
C ALA A 37 -3.02 -22.35 -2.47
N GLU A 38 -3.29 -23.15 -3.51
CA GLU A 38 -4.66 -23.56 -3.89
C GLU A 38 -5.35 -24.45 -2.85
N LEU A 39 -4.57 -25.10 -1.98
CA LEU A 39 -5.08 -25.95 -0.91
C LEU A 39 -5.45 -25.16 0.35
N ILE A 40 -5.04 -23.90 0.46
CA ILE A 40 -5.41 -23.05 1.59
C ILE A 40 -6.94 -22.91 1.64
N ARG A 41 -7.49 -23.05 2.84
CA ARG A 41 -8.90 -22.81 3.14
C ARG A 41 -8.96 -21.76 4.23
N ALA A 42 -9.71 -20.69 3.97
CA ALA A 42 -9.95 -19.61 4.92
C ALA A 42 -11.46 -19.38 5.01
N GLU A 43 -11.97 -19.28 6.23
CA GLU A 43 -13.37 -19.01 6.50
C GLU A 43 -13.55 -17.52 6.82
N PHE A 44 -14.53 -16.89 6.19
CA PHE A 44 -14.79 -15.47 6.33
C PHE A 44 -16.23 -15.23 6.74
N VAL A 45 -16.41 -14.27 7.65
CA VAL A 45 -17.71 -13.63 7.86
C VAL A 45 -17.80 -12.46 6.90
N GLN A 46 -18.74 -12.52 5.96
CA GLN A 46 -18.92 -11.44 4.99
C GLN A 46 -19.38 -10.16 5.71
N LEU A 47 -18.73 -9.05 5.36
CA LEU A 47 -19.05 -7.72 5.87
C LEU A 47 -19.70 -6.87 4.77
N PRO A 48 -20.52 -5.87 5.13
CA PRO A 48 -21.01 -4.88 4.16
C PRO A 48 -19.86 -4.21 3.41
N VAL A 49 -20.01 -4.06 2.10
CA VAL A 49 -18.98 -3.55 1.21
C VAL A 49 -19.31 -2.13 0.76
N VAL A 50 -18.29 -1.28 0.69
CA VAL A 50 -18.38 0.09 0.19
C VAL A 50 -17.69 0.15 -1.17
N HIS A 51 -18.47 0.38 -2.23
CA HIS A 51 -18.00 0.25 -3.62
C HIS A 51 -17.62 1.58 -4.29
N SER A 52 -17.83 2.73 -3.64
CA SER A 52 -17.49 4.03 -4.22
C SER A 52 -17.15 5.06 -3.14
N PRO A 53 -16.40 6.13 -3.48
CA PRO A 53 -16.15 7.24 -2.57
C PRO A 53 -17.46 7.90 -2.08
N SER A 54 -18.43 8.11 -2.97
CA SER A 54 -19.73 8.71 -2.61
C SER A 54 -20.50 7.86 -1.60
N ALA A 55 -20.47 6.53 -1.74
CA ALA A 55 -21.05 5.62 -0.75
C ALA A 55 -20.27 5.63 0.56
N ALA A 56 -18.94 5.73 0.51
CA ALA A 56 -18.07 5.79 1.70
C ALA A 56 -18.30 7.03 2.55
N LEU A 57 -18.76 8.13 1.95
CA LEU A 57 -19.04 9.41 2.60
C LEU A 57 -20.42 9.49 3.24
N GLN A 58 -21.31 8.51 3.03
CA GLN A 58 -22.62 8.53 3.66
C GLN A 58 -22.48 8.34 5.19
N PRO A 59 -23.29 9.04 6.01
CA PRO A 59 -23.22 8.93 7.48
C PRO A 59 -23.37 7.50 8.01
N GLU A 60 -24.15 6.66 7.34
CA GLU A 60 -24.42 5.27 7.69
C GLU A 60 -23.44 4.27 7.07
N ALA A 61 -22.46 4.74 6.28
CA ALA A 61 -21.50 3.86 5.63
C ALA A 61 -20.68 3.08 6.68
N PRO A 62 -20.48 1.75 6.49
CA PRO A 62 -19.65 0.99 7.41
C PRO A 62 -18.20 1.52 7.36
N LEU A 63 -17.61 1.73 8.53
CA LEU A 63 -16.22 2.19 8.62
C LEU A 63 -15.26 1.08 8.18
N ILE A 64 -14.43 1.38 7.18
CA ILE A 64 -13.39 0.44 6.70
C ILE A 64 -12.30 0.31 7.76
N HIS A 65 -11.82 1.44 8.27
CA HIS A 65 -10.84 1.56 9.34
C HIS A 65 -11.48 2.23 10.56
N LYS A 66 -11.98 1.43 11.51
CA LYS A 66 -12.61 1.95 12.74
C LYS A 66 -11.67 2.83 13.56
N ASP A 67 -10.38 2.49 13.57
CA ASP A 67 -9.36 3.19 14.34
C ASP A 67 -8.60 4.24 13.51
N LEU A 68 -9.18 4.75 12.42
CA LEU A 68 -8.49 5.67 11.48
C LEU A 68 -7.80 6.86 12.19
N GLY A 69 -8.40 7.37 13.27
CA GLY A 69 -7.85 8.50 14.03
C GLY A 69 -6.56 8.18 14.80
N SER A 70 -6.35 6.92 15.20
CA SER A 70 -5.21 6.46 16.01
C SER A 70 -4.01 6.01 15.18
N TYR A 71 -4.17 5.91 13.87
CA TYR A 71 -3.10 5.54 12.96
C TYR A 71 -1.98 6.58 13.04
N GLN A 72 -0.74 6.11 13.16
CA GLN A 72 0.47 6.95 13.04
C GLN A 72 0.43 7.76 11.74
N ARG A 73 1.14 8.87 11.60
CA ARG A 73 1.03 9.69 10.37
C ARG A 73 2.42 10.01 9.88
N TYR A 74 2.64 9.82 8.58
CA TYR A 74 3.91 10.13 7.94
C TYR A 74 3.68 11.14 6.81
N GLY A 75 4.15 12.36 7.02
CA GLY A 75 3.89 13.48 6.12
C GLY A 75 2.50 14.11 6.30
N PRO A 76 2.11 15.03 5.40
CA PRO A 76 0.90 15.84 5.55
C PRO A 76 -0.37 15.05 5.16
N VAL A 77 -0.76 14.09 5.99
CA VAL A 77 -2.05 13.39 5.92
C VAL A 77 -2.95 13.86 7.06
N TYR A 78 -4.19 14.22 6.73
CA TYR A 78 -5.17 14.73 7.70
C TYR A 78 -6.44 13.87 7.65
N PRO A 79 -6.43 12.65 8.23
CA PRO A 79 -7.63 11.83 8.29
C PRO A 79 -8.68 12.47 9.19
N VAL A 80 -9.96 12.23 8.90
CA VAL A 80 -11.08 12.63 9.75
C VAL A 80 -11.52 11.41 10.58
N PRO A 81 -11.30 11.40 11.91
CA PRO A 81 -11.72 10.29 12.77
C PRO A 81 -13.21 9.95 12.60
N ASP A 82 -13.55 8.68 12.82
CA ASP A 82 -14.92 8.17 12.75
C ASP A 82 -15.60 8.36 11.37
N THR A 83 -14.79 8.46 10.31
CA THR A 83 -15.26 8.52 8.91
C THR A 83 -14.40 7.64 8.01
N ASN A 84 -14.79 7.52 6.73
CA ASN A 84 -13.94 6.91 5.70
C ASN A 84 -13.02 7.94 5.00
N ILE A 85 -12.86 9.16 5.51
CA ILE A 85 -12.01 10.21 4.92
C ILE A 85 -10.56 10.02 5.39
N GLY A 86 -9.78 9.30 4.58
CA GLY A 86 -8.36 9.04 4.87
C GLY A 86 -7.45 10.27 4.76
N ASN A 87 -7.86 11.32 4.05
CA ASN A 87 -7.12 12.58 3.97
C ASN A 87 -8.04 13.74 3.59
N HIS A 88 -7.91 14.88 4.29
CA HIS A 88 -8.66 16.11 4.03
C HIS A 88 -7.72 17.31 3.89
N VAL A 89 -7.51 17.76 2.66
CA VAL A 89 -6.67 18.92 2.35
C VAL A 89 -7.55 20.12 1.99
N LYS A 90 -7.26 21.30 2.56
CA LYS A 90 -7.93 22.56 2.25
C LYS A 90 -6.97 23.48 1.51
N ILE A 91 -7.28 23.82 0.27
CA ILE A 91 -6.53 24.79 -0.53
C ILE A 91 -7.29 26.11 -0.48
N ARG A 92 -6.66 27.19 0.00
CA ARG A 92 -7.27 28.53 0.10
C ARG A 92 -6.30 29.56 -0.47
N LYS A 93 -6.78 30.40 -1.38
CA LYS A 93 -6.00 31.48 -1.99
C LYS A 93 -6.93 32.64 -2.33
N GLY A 94 -6.61 33.83 -1.81
CA GLY A 94 -7.45 35.02 -2.00
C GLY A 94 -8.84 34.90 -1.39
N ASP A 95 -9.77 35.73 -1.87
CA ASP A 95 -11.19 35.71 -1.51
C ASP A 95 -12.02 35.23 -2.70
N MET A 96 -12.55 34.01 -2.58
CA MET A 96 -13.40 33.39 -3.59
C MET A 96 -14.74 34.12 -3.77
N GLN A 97 -15.32 34.68 -2.70
CA GLN A 97 -16.60 35.38 -2.79
C GLN A 97 -16.46 36.64 -3.64
N THR A 98 -15.41 37.42 -3.39
CA THR A 98 -15.07 38.56 -4.23
C THR A 98 -14.80 38.10 -5.67
N GLY A 99 -14.00 37.05 -5.85
CA GLY A 99 -13.67 36.51 -7.18
C GLY A 99 -14.90 36.15 -8.01
N TRP A 100 -15.89 35.46 -7.43
CA TRP A 100 -17.14 35.15 -8.11
C TRP A 100 -17.99 36.40 -8.37
N ALA A 101 -18.10 37.30 -7.40
CA ALA A 101 -18.94 38.50 -7.52
C ALA A 101 -18.44 39.50 -8.57
N THR A 102 -17.13 39.56 -8.81
CA THR A 102 -16.51 40.50 -9.77
C THR A 102 -16.23 39.87 -11.14
N SER A 103 -16.50 38.58 -11.32
CA SER A 103 -16.24 37.90 -12.59
C SER A 103 -17.36 38.16 -13.59
N GLU A 104 -17.00 38.47 -14.84
CA GLU A 104 -17.97 38.63 -15.94
C GLU A 104 -18.63 37.30 -16.32
N VAL A 105 -17.88 36.20 -16.23
CA VAL A 105 -18.35 34.85 -16.55
C VAL A 105 -17.88 33.88 -15.47
N VAL A 106 -18.79 33.04 -15.01
CA VAL A 106 -18.51 31.93 -14.09
C VAL A 106 -18.96 30.64 -14.74
N VAL A 107 -18.07 29.64 -14.77
CA VAL A 107 -18.37 28.30 -15.30
C VAL A 107 -18.14 27.28 -14.20
N GLU A 108 -19.12 26.40 -13.99
CA GLU A 108 -19.04 25.27 -13.08
C GLU A 108 -19.21 23.97 -13.86
N GLY A 109 -18.47 22.93 -13.45
CA GLY A 109 -18.57 21.61 -14.06
C GLY A 109 -18.24 20.51 -13.06
N SER A 110 -18.92 19.38 -13.22
CA SER A 110 -18.62 18.14 -12.49
C SER A 110 -17.96 17.15 -13.44
N TYR A 111 -16.85 16.57 -13.01
CA TYR A 111 -16.06 15.62 -13.81
C TYR A 111 -15.77 14.37 -13.01
N ALA A 112 -15.78 13.22 -13.69
CA ALA A 112 -15.41 11.94 -13.12
C ALA A 112 -14.51 11.19 -14.10
N PHE A 113 -13.57 10.42 -13.54
CA PHE A 113 -12.64 9.60 -14.30
C PHE A 113 -12.77 8.15 -13.84
N ASN A 114 -12.65 7.22 -14.77
CA ASN A 114 -12.57 5.80 -14.44
C ASN A 114 -11.22 5.48 -13.82
N THR A 115 -11.17 4.40 -13.06
CA THR A 115 -9.90 3.83 -12.61
C THR A 115 -9.16 3.21 -13.78
N SER A 116 -7.85 3.44 -13.85
CA SER A 116 -6.95 2.82 -14.82
C SER A 116 -5.85 2.07 -14.09
N ASP A 117 -5.40 0.96 -14.68
CA ASP A 117 -4.18 0.29 -14.25
C ASP A 117 -2.95 0.90 -14.96
N HIS A 118 -1.77 0.68 -14.39
CA HIS A 118 -0.50 1.14 -14.93
C HIS A 118 -0.07 0.31 -16.16
N CYS A 119 -0.58 -0.92 -16.29
CA CYS A 119 -0.35 -1.81 -17.42
C CYS A 119 1.14 -2.01 -17.76
N ALA A 120 2.00 -2.11 -16.72
CA ALA A 120 3.39 -2.49 -16.92
C ALA A 120 3.45 -3.92 -17.48
N MET A 121 4.24 -4.13 -18.54
CA MET A 121 4.36 -5.44 -19.18
C MET A 121 5.07 -6.47 -18.29
N GLU A 122 6.02 -6.01 -17.47
CA GLU A 122 6.67 -6.85 -16.46
C GLU A 122 5.85 -6.82 -15.15
N PRO A 123 5.41 -7.99 -14.64
CA PRO A 123 4.82 -8.11 -13.32
C PRO A 123 5.76 -7.65 -12.20
N ARG A 124 5.21 -7.38 -11.01
CA ARG A 124 6.06 -7.14 -9.83
C ARG A 124 6.72 -8.44 -9.39
N CYS A 125 8.02 -8.37 -9.10
CA CYS A 125 8.80 -9.46 -8.55
C CYS A 125 9.83 -8.90 -7.56
N SER A 126 10.17 -9.69 -6.53
CA SER A 126 11.20 -9.35 -5.57
C SER A 126 11.88 -10.62 -5.08
N ILE A 127 13.20 -10.58 -4.97
CA ILE A 127 14.05 -11.57 -4.36
C ILE A 127 14.73 -10.89 -3.18
N VAL A 128 14.67 -11.50 -2.01
CA VAL A 128 15.28 -10.99 -0.78
C VAL A 128 16.15 -12.07 -0.18
N GLU A 129 17.40 -11.72 0.12
CA GLU A 129 18.34 -12.58 0.83
C GLU A 129 18.82 -11.87 2.10
N VAL A 130 18.91 -12.62 3.20
CA VAL A 130 19.45 -12.12 4.47
C VAL A 130 20.74 -12.87 4.76
N MET A 131 21.86 -12.16 4.64
CA MET A 131 23.19 -12.70 4.84
C MET A 131 23.46 -12.98 6.33
N PRO A 132 24.39 -13.90 6.68
CA PRO A 132 24.80 -14.13 8.06
C PRO A 132 25.31 -12.88 8.79
N SER A 133 25.85 -11.89 8.05
CA SER A 133 26.27 -10.58 8.58
C SER A 133 25.10 -9.68 9.01
N GLY A 134 23.87 -10.05 8.69
CA GLY A 134 22.66 -9.23 8.84
C GLY A 134 22.47 -8.21 7.71
N LEU A 135 23.26 -8.30 6.63
CA LEU A 135 23.00 -7.56 5.40
C LEU A 135 21.75 -8.13 4.70
N ILE A 136 20.84 -7.27 4.30
CA ILE A 136 19.64 -7.60 3.53
C ILE A 136 19.88 -7.16 2.10
N ASP A 137 20.01 -8.12 1.19
CA ASP A 137 20.16 -7.89 -0.24
C ASP A 137 18.81 -8.09 -0.93
N ILE A 138 18.34 -7.06 -1.62
CA ILE A 138 17.02 -7.02 -2.26
C ILE A 138 17.20 -6.75 -3.74
N GLN A 139 16.82 -7.70 -4.59
CA GLN A 139 16.62 -7.46 -6.02
C GLN A 139 15.12 -7.32 -6.29
N THR A 140 14.68 -6.17 -6.79
CA THR A 140 13.24 -5.92 -6.99
C THR A 140 12.96 -5.01 -8.17
N SER A 141 11.81 -5.23 -8.82
CA SER A 141 11.30 -4.35 -9.86
C SER A 141 10.59 -3.15 -9.23
N THR A 142 11.31 -2.04 -9.06
CA THR A 142 10.86 -0.83 -8.33
C THR A 142 11.23 0.47 -9.03
N GLN A 143 10.44 1.52 -8.78
CA GLN A 143 10.73 2.91 -9.15
C GLN A 143 11.35 3.70 -7.98
N ASP A 144 11.32 3.17 -6.76
CA ASP A 144 11.71 3.93 -5.56
C ASP A 144 12.57 3.10 -4.59
N PRO A 145 13.83 2.77 -4.98
CA PRO A 145 14.70 1.91 -4.18
C PRO A 145 15.11 2.53 -2.84
N PHE A 146 15.22 3.85 -2.76
CA PHE A 146 15.58 4.53 -1.51
C PHE A 146 14.43 4.50 -0.50
N MET A 147 13.19 4.63 -0.97
CA MET A 147 12.03 4.51 -0.09
C MET A 147 11.92 3.13 0.53
N ILE A 148 12.28 2.06 -0.19
CA ILE A 148 12.35 0.71 0.39
C ILE A 148 13.25 0.71 1.62
N LYS A 149 14.46 1.26 1.54
CA LYS A 149 15.40 1.35 2.67
C LYS A 149 14.81 2.14 3.84
N CYS A 150 14.22 3.30 3.56
CA CYS A 150 13.56 4.13 4.56
C CYS A 150 12.44 3.38 5.29
N LEU A 151 11.62 2.63 4.55
CA LEU A 151 10.49 1.90 5.12
C LEU A 151 10.92 0.62 5.86
N PHE A 152 12.00 -0.04 5.43
CA PHE A 152 12.60 -1.14 6.20
C PHE A 152 13.09 -0.66 7.57
N HIS A 153 13.74 0.50 7.61
CA HIS A 153 14.09 1.14 8.87
C HIS A 153 12.85 1.45 9.72
N LEU A 154 11.83 2.01 9.10
CA LEU A 154 10.62 2.40 9.79
C LEU A 154 9.83 1.24 10.39
N PHE A 155 9.69 0.14 9.65
CA PHE A 155 8.81 -0.97 10.02
C PHE A 155 9.54 -2.10 10.73
N PHE A 156 10.80 -2.34 10.41
CA PHE A 156 11.58 -3.46 10.97
C PHE A 156 12.75 -3.00 11.84
N GLN A 157 12.94 -1.68 12.02
CA GLN A 157 14.03 -1.11 12.80
C GLN A 157 15.43 -1.56 12.33
N VAL A 158 15.54 -1.90 11.03
CA VAL A 158 16.81 -2.25 10.40
C VAL A 158 17.57 -0.97 10.05
N ASP A 159 18.88 -0.94 10.30
CA ASP A 159 19.72 0.16 9.84
C ASP A 159 19.72 0.22 8.31
N GLN A 160 19.50 1.40 7.73
CA GLN A 160 19.45 1.56 6.27
C GLN A 160 20.76 1.15 5.58
N SER A 161 21.90 1.24 6.26
CA SER A 161 23.20 0.77 5.75
C SER A 161 23.24 -0.74 5.54
N LYS A 162 22.39 -1.50 6.24
CA LYS A 162 22.26 -2.94 6.08
C LYS A 162 21.32 -3.36 4.96
N VAL A 163 20.59 -2.44 4.33
CA VAL A 163 19.67 -2.74 3.24
C VAL A 163 20.29 -2.31 1.91
N VAL A 164 20.58 -3.28 1.05
CA VAL A 164 21.07 -3.05 -0.31
C VAL A 164 19.94 -3.39 -1.28
N VAL A 165 19.62 -2.45 -2.16
CA VAL A 165 18.53 -2.60 -3.14
C VAL A 165 19.11 -2.51 -4.54
N HIS A 166 19.02 -3.60 -5.29
CA HIS A 166 19.41 -3.70 -6.69
C HIS A 166 18.18 -3.55 -7.58
N VAL A 167 18.21 -2.53 -8.44
CA VAL A 167 17.18 -2.29 -9.44
C VAL A 167 17.76 -2.63 -10.81
N GLN A 168 17.33 -3.75 -11.38
CA GLN A 168 17.73 -4.14 -12.73
C GLN A 168 16.92 -3.38 -13.78
N PHE A 169 16.97 -3.80 -15.05
CA PHE A 169 16.08 -3.27 -16.08
C PHE A 169 14.61 -3.47 -15.67
N VAL A 170 13.86 -2.38 -15.57
CA VAL A 170 12.45 -2.38 -15.16
C VAL A 170 11.56 -2.35 -16.40
N GLY A 171 10.73 -3.37 -16.59
CA GLY A 171 9.82 -3.52 -17.74
C GLY A 171 8.53 -2.69 -17.60
N GLY A 172 8.68 -1.40 -17.33
CA GLY A 172 7.59 -0.46 -17.10
C GLY A 172 7.15 -0.39 -15.64
N GLY A 173 6.58 0.76 -15.26
CA GLY A 173 6.09 1.02 -13.90
C GLY A 173 5.00 2.07 -13.87
N PHE A 174 5.21 3.22 -14.52
CA PHE A 174 4.22 4.29 -14.69
C PHE A 174 3.60 4.83 -13.38
N GLY A 175 4.29 4.67 -12.24
CA GLY A 175 3.82 4.97 -10.89
C GLY A 175 3.43 3.70 -10.11
N GLY A 176 3.06 2.64 -10.83
CA GLY A 176 2.66 1.34 -10.30
C GLY A 176 3.81 0.51 -9.75
N LYS A 177 5.05 0.97 -9.73
CA LYS A 177 6.15 0.30 -9.02
C LYS A 177 6.83 1.21 -7.99
N GLY A 178 6.16 2.29 -7.56
CA GLY A 178 6.68 3.18 -6.50
C GLY A 178 6.37 2.69 -5.07
N SER A 179 5.36 1.85 -4.88
CA SER A 179 4.98 1.35 -3.55
C SER A 179 5.72 0.06 -3.20
N THR A 180 6.37 0.02 -2.03
CA THR A 180 6.97 -1.19 -1.47
C THR A 180 5.88 -2.16 -1.01
N GLN A 181 5.97 -3.42 -1.44
CA GLN A 181 4.96 -4.45 -1.15
C GLN A 181 5.58 -5.84 -0.98
N LEU A 182 6.06 -6.42 -2.08
CA LEU A 182 6.58 -7.79 -2.10
C LEU A 182 7.86 -7.93 -1.29
N GLU A 183 8.63 -6.85 -1.19
CA GLU A 183 9.87 -6.79 -0.43
C GLU A 183 9.64 -7.10 1.06
N TYR A 184 8.55 -6.58 1.64
CA TYR A 184 8.21 -6.87 3.04
C TYR A 184 7.83 -8.33 3.25
N ILE A 185 7.05 -8.88 2.32
CA ILE A 185 6.57 -10.25 2.41
C ILE A 185 7.77 -11.21 2.32
N ALA A 186 8.63 -11.03 1.32
CA ALA A 186 9.82 -11.84 1.13
C ALA A 186 10.78 -11.72 2.33
N TYR A 187 11.01 -10.51 2.84
CA TYR A 187 11.83 -10.30 4.04
C TYR A 187 11.25 -11.01 5.27
N LEU A 188 9.95 -10.86 5.55
CA LEU A 188 9.30 -11.50 6.70
C LEU A 188 9.41 -13.03 6.63
N VAL A 189 9.21 -13.62 5.45
CA VAL A 189 9.36 -15.05 5.24
C VAL A 189 10.80 -15.49 5.54
N MET A 190 11.80 -14.83 4.96
CA MET A 190 13.20 -15.18 5.19
C MET A 190 13.61 -15.01 6.64
N HIS A 191 13.13 -13.94 7.29
CA HIS A 191 13.40 -13.71 8.71
C HIS A 191 12.82 -14.83 9.57
N LEU A 192 11.57 -15.26 9.31
CA LEU A 192 10.94 -16.35 10.06
C LEU A 192 11.64 -17.70 9.85
N LEU A 193 12.04 -18.02 8.62
CA LEU A 193 12.72 -19.28 8.31
C LEU A 193 14.08 -19.38 9.01
N ASN A 194 14.83 -18.28 9.07
CA ASN A 194 16.11 -18.23 9.78
C ASN A 194 16.00 -18.39 11.30
N HIS A 195 14.80 -18.29 11.87
CA HIS A 195 14.54 -18.59 13.29
C HIS A 195 13.94 -19.99 13.52
N LEU A 196 13.52 -20.67 12.44
CA LEU A 196 12.90 -22.00 12.49
C LEU A 196 13.90 -23.13 12.17
N LEU A 197 15.05 -22.79 11.58
CA LEU A 197 16.17 -23.67 11.24
C LEU A 197 17.36 -23.36 12.15
#